data_AF-A0A9E5TU39-F1
#
_entry.id   AF-A0A9E5TU39-F1
#
_cell.length_a   1.000
_cell.length_b   1.000
_cell.length_c   1.000
_cell.angle_alpha   90.00
_cell.angle_beta   90.00
_cell.angle_gamma   90.00
#
_symmetry.space_group_name_H-M   'P 1'
#
loop_
_entity.id
_entity.type
_entity.pdbx_description
1 polymer ?
#
loop_
_entity_poly.entity_id
_entity_poly.type
_entity_poly.pdbx_seq_one_letter_code
_entity_poly.pdbx_strand_id
1 'polypeptide(L)' 'AADERAFLYLPFQHSEEVMDQHLAVGLVTALRDASPRGYRELTGGYLRSAQQHRDLILRFGRFPHRNAILGRASTSDE' A
#
# COMPACT_ATOMS: atom_id res chain seq x y z
N ALA A 1 15.99 8.90 -12.15
CA ALA A 1 16.05 7.54 -11.59
C ALA A 1 14.74 7.27 -10.85
N ALA A 2 14.36 6.00 -10.66
CA ALA A 2 13.25 5.68 -9.76
C ALA A 2 13.59 6.20 -8.34
N ASP A 3 12.63 6.84 -7.68
CA ASP A 3 12.86 7.40 -6.35
C ASP A 3 12.87 6.27 -5.30
N GLU A 4 14.04 6.01 -4.73
CA GLU A 4 14.31 4.92 -3.79
C GLU A 4 13.47 5.04 -2.50
N ARG A 5 12.94 6.24 -2.20
CA ARG A 5 12.00 6.42 -1.08
C ARG A 5 10.78 5.53 -1.21
N ALA A 6 10.32 5.23 -2.43
CA ALA A 6 9.20 4.31 -2.65
C ALA A 6 9.46 2.94 -2.01
N PHE A 7 10.70 2.45 -2.07
CA PHE A 7 11.08 1.17 -1.47
C PHE A 7 11.03 1.22 0.07
N LEU A 8 11.46 2.32 0.66
CA LEU A 8 11.39 2.54 2.12
C LEU A 8 9.95 2.63 2.65
N TYR A 9 8.97 2.89 1.77
CA TYR A 9 7.56 2.99 2.16
C TYR A 9 6.81 1.65 2.08
N LEU A 10 7.36 0.66 1.36
CA LEU A 10 6.73 -0.65 1.20
C LEU A 10 6.43 -1.40 2.51
N PRO A 11 7.28 -1.33 3.56
CA PRO A 11 6.96 -1.96 4.84
C PRO A 11 5.61 -1.50 5.42
N PHE A 12 5.31 -0.19 5.36
CA PHE A 12 4.03 0.35 5.82
C PHE A 12 2.87 -0.15 4.95
N GLN A 13 3.05 -0.18 3.63
CA GLN A 13 2.04 -0.71 2.70
C GLN A 13 1.77 -2.21 2.92
N HIS A 14 2.76 -2.98 3.38
CA HIS A 14 2.63 -4.43 3.62
C HIS A 14 2.27 -4.80 5.06
N SER A 15 2.17 -3.82 5.97
CA SER A 15 1.67 -4.00 7.34
C SER A 15 0.16 -4.27 7.33
N GLU A 16 -0.34 -5.09 8.26
CA GLU A 16 -1.79 -5.28 8.46
C GLU A 16 -2.39 -4.26 9.44
N GLU A 17 -1.61 -3.26 9.87
CA GLU A 17 -2.08 -2.18 10.75
C GLU A 17 -2.67 -1.00 9.97
N VAL A 18 -3.86 -0.55 10.39
CA VAL A 18 -4.59 0.49 9.65
C VAL A 18 -3.89 1.86 9.65
N MET A 19 -3.16 2.19 10.72
CA MET A 19 -2.39 3.44 10.79
C MET A 19 -1.19 3.43 9.84
N ASP A 20 -0.53 2.29 9.65
CA ASP A 20 0.55 2.14 8.68
C ASP A 20 0.05 2.32 7.26
N GLN A 21 -1.17 1.86 6.97
CA GLN A 21 -1.78 2.04 5.65
C GLN A 21 -2.09 3.52 5.34
N HIS A 22 -2.55 4.29 6.33
CA HIS A 22 -2.70 5.73 6.17
C HIS A 22 -1.35 6.41 5.95
N LEU A 23 -0.32 6.01 6.69
CA LEU A 23 1.04 6.52 6.53
C LEU A 23 1.60 6.22 5.13
N ALA A 24 1.45 4.99 4.65
CA ALA A 24 1.90 4.58 3.32
C ALA A 24 1.27 5.44 2.21
N VAL A 25 -0.06 5.65 2.26
CA VAL A 25 -0.75 6.51 1.30
C VAL A 25 -0.25 7.95 1.37
N GLY A 26 -0.05 8.50 2.58
CA GLY A 26 0.48 9.86 2.76
C GLY A 26 1.88 10.03 2.18
N LEU A 27 2.80 9.12 2.49
CA LEU A 27 4.18 9.12 2.01
C LEU A 27 4.26 9.03 0.49
N VAL A 28 3.49 8.13 -0.12
CA VAL A 28 3.48 7.94 -1.58
C VAL A 28 2.77 9.10 -2.30
N THR A 29 1.77 9.73 -1.67
CA THR A 29 1.14 10.95 -2.20
C THR A 29 2.17 12.08 -2.28
N ALA A 30 2.88 12.34 -1.19
CA ALA A 30 3.93 13.36 -1.14
C ALA A 30 5.05 13.08 -2.16
N LEU A 31 5.42 11.79 -2.33
CA LEU A 31 6.39 11.35 -3.34
C LEU A 31 5.93 11.71 -4.75
N ARG A 32 4.68 11.37 -5.10
CA ARG A 32 4.09 11.63 -6.42
C ARG A 32 3.99 13.12 -6.71
N ASP A 33 3.65 13.94 -5.72
CA ASP A 33 3.53 15.39 -5.89
C ASP A 33 4.88 16.07 -6.06
N ALA A 34 5.92 15.57 -5.37
CA ALA A 34 7.30 16.02 -5.52
C ALA A 34 7.99 15.47 -6.79
N SER A 35 7.38 14.50 -7.49
CA SER A 35 8.01 13.83 -8.63
C SER A 35 8.04 14.71 -9.89
N PRO A 36 9.15 14.71 -10.65
CA PRO A 36 9.22 15.37 -11.94
C PRO A 36 8.13 14.86 -12.88
N ARG A 37 7.65 15.71 -13.80
CA ARG A 37 6.51 15.41 -14.69
C ARG A 37 6.65 14.07 -15.42
N GLY A 38 7.85 13.73 -15.89
CA GLY A 38 8.13 12.47 -16.60
C GLY A 38 8.01 11.21 -15.73
N TYR A 39 7.98 11.33 -14.41
CA TYR A 39 7.85 10.21 -13.47
C TYR A 39 6.48 10.16 -12.79
N ARG A 40 5.59 11.13 -13.03
CA ARG A 40 4.28 11.21 -12.35
C ARG A 40 3.41 9.98 -12.59
N GLU A 41 3.47 9.38 -13.78
CA GLU A 41 2.72 8.16 -14.09
C GLU A 41 3.19 6.98 -13.23
N LEU A 42 4.51 6.77 -13.16
CA LEU A 42 5.13 5.74 -12.32
C LEU A 42 4.74 5.91 -10.85
N THR A 43 4.92 7.11 -10.30
CA THR A 43 4.53 7.39 -8.91
C THR A 43 3.02 7.39 -8.68
N GLY A 44 2.23 7.66 -9.71
CA GLY A 44 0.78 7.47 -9.70
C GLY A 44 0.39 6.00 -9.60
N GLY A 45 1.17 5.10 -10.22
CA GLY A 45 1.06 3.65 -10.03
C GLY A 45 1.31 3.23 -8.59
N TYR A 46 2.36 3.77 -7.97
CA TYR A 46 2.66 3.52 -6.56
C TYR A 46 1.51 3.99 -5.66
N LEU A 47 0.97 5.19 -5.89
CA LEU A 47 -0.14 5.72 -5.10
C LEU A 47 -1.40 4.84 -5.21
N ARG A 48 -1.74 4.39 -6.42
CA ARG A 48 -2.87 3.46 -6.61
C ARG A 48 -2.66 2.15 -5.86
N SER A 49 -1.44 1.61 -5.89
CA SER A 49 -1.10 0.40 -5.14
C SER A 49 -1.27 0.58 -3.63
N ALA A 50 -0.75 1.68 -3.07
CA ALA A 50 -0.91 2.00 -1.65
C ALA A 50 -2.37 2.15 -1.23
N GLN A 51 -3.20 2.81 -2.07
CA GLN A 51 -4.64 2.94 -1.83
C GLN A 51 -5.35 1.59 -1.83
N GLN A 52 -5.06 0.72 -2.80
CA GLN A 52 -5.64 -0.63 -2.85
C GLN A 52 -5.29 -1.47 -1.62
N HIS A 53 -4.05 -1.38 -1.12
CA HIS A 53 -3.65 -2.07 0.11
C HIS A 53 -4.42 -1.55 1.31
N ARG A 54 -4.50 -0.22 1.46
CA ARG A 54 -5.26 0.41 2.53
C ARG A 54 -6.72 -0.01 2.49
N ASP A 55 -7.34 -0.03 1.33
CA ASP A 55 -8.76 -0.36 1.19
C ASP A 55 -9.04 -1.82 1.57
N LEU A 56 -8.12 -2.75 1.29
CA LEU A 56 -8.20 -4.12 1.80
C LEU A 56 -8.11 -4.18 3.33
N ILE A 57 -7.16 -3.46 3.94
CA ILE A 57 -7.01 -3.42 5.40
C ILE A 57 -8.20 -2.72 6.08
N LEU A 58 -8.75 -1.66 5.48
CA LEU A 58 -9.96 -1.01 6.01
C LEU A 58 -11.17 -1.94 5.95
N ARG A 59 -11.28 -2.77 4.91
CA ARG A 59 -12.41 -3.69 4.73
C ARG A 59 -12.29 -4.95 5.57
N PHE A 60 -11.09 -5.55 5.63
CA PHE A 60 -10.89 -6.88 6.19
C PHE A 60 -10.02 -6.91 7.45
N GLY A 61 -9.34 -5.80 7.79
CA GLY A 61 -8.37 -5.72 8.88
C GLY A 61 -7.08 -6.51 8.65
N ARG A 62 -6.93 -7.13 7.47
CA ARG A 62 -5.81 -8.01 7.09
C ARG A 62 -5.78 -8.18 5.58
N PHE A 63 -4.78 -8.91 5.07
CA PHE A 63 -4.71 -9.30 3.66
C PHE A 63 -5.22 -10.74 3.48
N PRO A 64 -6.43 -10.95 2.89
CA PRO A 64 -7.01 -12.30 2.78
C PRO A 64 -6.15 -13.30 2.01
N HIS A 65 -5.39 -12.84 1.01
CA HIS A 65 -4.47 -13.70 0.25
C HIS A 65 -3.35 -14.31 1.12
N ARG A 66 -3.10 -13.78 2.32
CA ARG A 66 -2.14 -14.33 3.29
C ARG A 66 -2.76 -15.38 4.21
N ASN A 67 -4.09 -15.54 4.22
CA ASN A 67 -4.80 -16.40 5.17
C ASN A 67 -4.26 -17.83 5.16
N ALA A 68 -4.16 -18.46 3.98
CA ALA A 68 -3.70 -19.84 3.86
C ALA A 68 -2.27 -20.05 4.38
N ILE A 69 -1.36 -19.14 4.04
CA ILE A 69 0.06 -19.23 4.44
C ILE A 69 0.22 -18.97 5.95
N LEU A 70 -0.65 -18.16 6.54
CA LEU A 70 -0.65 -17.82 7.97
C LEU A 70 -1.57 -18.72 8.82
N GLY A 71 -2.18 -19.76 8.23
CA GLY A 71 -3.06 -20.69 8.95
C GLY A 71 -4.38 -20.08 9.45
N ARG A 72 -4.86 -19.01 8.81
CA ARG A 72 -6.12 -18.32 9.16
C ARG A 72 -7.27 -18.87 8.32
N ALA A 73 -8.46 -18.99 8.91
CA ALA A 73 -9.67 -19.25 8.14
C ALA A 73 -10.13 -17.98 7.41
N SER A 74 -10.48 -18.11 6.13
CA SER A 74 -11.17 -17.05 5.37
C SER A 74 -12.65 -17.00 5.73
N THR A 75 -13.26 -15.82 5.64
CA THR A 75 -14.72 -15.65 5.70
C THR A 75 -15.35 -15.82 4.32
N SER A 76 -16.68 -15.80 4.22
CA SER A 76 -17.40 -15.84 2.92
C SER A 76 -17.13 -14.62 2.04
N ASP A 77 -16.77 -13.50 2.67
CA ASP A 77 -16.64 -12.20 2.02
C ASP A 77 -15.17 -11.88 1.62
N GLU A 78 -14.25 -12.78 2.00
CA GLU A 78 -12.78 -12.75 1.79
C GLU A 78 -12.33 -13.76 0.73
#